data_AF-A0A0N0V1I6-F1
#
_entry.id   AF-A0A0N0V1I6-F1
#
_cell.length_a   1.000
_cell.length_b   1.000
_cell.length_c   1.000
_cell.angle_alpha   90.00
_cell.angle_beta   90.00
_cell.angle_gamma   90.00
#
_symmetry.space_group_name_H-M   'P 1'
#
loop_
_entity.id
_entity.type
_entity.pdbx_description
1 polymer ?
#
loop_
_entity_poly.entity_id
_entity_poly.type
_entity_poly.pdbx_seq_one_letter_code
_entity_poly.pdbx_strand_id
1 'polypeptide(L)'
;MQLEKIRIHSNQLIGEIPGSFALLSSLINDSSDFRWNGLYSNNPNLVNFLNICQRDNADWTKTQNITPKNIYAGSAQENGITLFWTPIPYSVDSGGYEIFKSENEEGPFQLFHTTVDKTVSSFLLSDLAPDTPSYFRIRTITRPHNNNSNTLESLFSPDLSIVYTRNFPWISDISNQTIYQNSYIDISFSVGDDTGSQQNLNVSALSSNAGLVPWENLIISGSNTSKILRVSS
;
A
#
# COMPACT_ATOMS: atom_id res chain seq x y z
N MET A 1 -44.78 16.01 -17.33
CA MET A 1 -43.84 16.83 -16.54
C MET A 1 -42.47 16.18 -16.69
N GLN A 2 -41.46 16.92 -17.14
CA GLN A 2 -40.08 16.43 -17.25
C GLN A 2 -39.29 16.90 -16.02
N LEU A 3 -38.23 16.17 -15.66
CA LEU A 3 -37.39 16.50 -14.51
C LEU A 3 -36.44 17.64 -14.89
N GLU A 4 -36.53 18.77 -14.19
CA GLU A 4 -35.73 19.97 -14.50
C GLU A 4 -34.56 20.22 -13.54
N LYS A 5 -34.62 19.64 -12.32
CA LYS A 5 -33.62 19.86 -11.26
C LYS A 5 -33.47 18.62 -10.40
N ILE A 6 -32.24 18.33 -9.97
CA ILE A 6 -31.93 17.28 -9.01
C ILE A 6 -31.18 17.91 -7.84
N ARG A 7 -31.73 17.84 -6.62
CA ARG A 7 -31.07 18.34 -5.41
C ARG A 7 -30.98 17.23 -4.39
N ILE A 8 -29.87 16.52 -4.44
CA ILE A 8 -29.57 15.37 -3.59
C ILE A 8 -28.30 15.61 -2.77
N HIS A 9 -27.85 16.86 -2.67
CA HIS A 9 -26.69 17.22 -1.88
C HIS A 9 -26.87 16.86 -0.40
N SER A 10 -25.77 16.68 0.32
CA SER A 10 -25.76 16.49 1.79
C SER A 10 -26.47 15.21 2.27
N ASN A 11 -26.44 14.14 1.48
CA ASN A 11 -27.01 12.83 1.84
C ASN A 11 -25.89 11.81 2.11
N GLN A 12 -26.27 10.55 2.34
CA GLN A 12 -25.37 9.39 2.43
C GLN A 12 -25.42 8.53 1.15
N LEU A 13 -25.67 9.13 -0.01
CA LEU A 13 -25.76 8.38 -1.27
C LEU A 13 -24.37 7.94 -1.70
N ILE A 14 -24.18 6.65 -1.98
CA ILE A 14 -22.89 6.08 -2.36
C ILE A 14 -23.09 5.24 -3.62
N GLY A 15 -22.20 5.40 -4.61
CA GLY A 15 -22.19 4.55 -5.81
C GLY A 15 -22.01 5.32 -7.11
N GLU A 16 -21.96 4.56 -8.20
CA GLU A 16 -21.86 5.13 -9.54
C GLU A 16 -23.20 5.75 -9.97
N ILE A 17 -23.15 6.97 -10.48
CA ILE A 17 -24.29 7.59 -11.15
C ILE A 17 -24.47 6.89 -12.51
N PRO A 18 -25.65 6.31 -12.78
CA PRO A 18 -25.89 5.60 -14.04
C PRO A 18 -25.67 6.49 -15.26
N GLY A 19 -25.05 5.94 -16.30
CA GLY A 19 -24.79 6.64 -17.56
C GLY A 19 -26.04 7.26 -18.22
N SER A 20 -27.22 6.69 -17.96
CA SER A 20 -28.51 7.20 -18.45
C SER A 20 -28.87 8.59 -17.93
N PHE A 21 -28.23 9.09 -16.87
CA PHE A 21 -28.44 10.46 -16.39
C PHE A 21 -28.03 11.52 -17.41
N ALA A 22 -27.13 11.19 -18.34
CA ALA A 22 -26.75 12.08 -19.46
C ALA A 22 -27.91 12.31 -20.44
N LEU A 23 -28.99 11.53 -20.35
CA LEU A 23 -30.19 11.67 -21.19
C LEU A 23 -31.24 12.61 -20.57
N LEU A 24 -31.01 13.13 -19.36
CA LEU A 24 -31.92 14.06 -18.68
C LEU A 24 -31.78 15.48 -19.27
N SER A 25 -32.07 15.63 -20.56
CA SER A 25 -31.85 16.87 -21.33
C SER A 25 -32.68 18.07 -20.88
N SER A 26 -33.71 17.85 -20.05
CA SER A 26 -34.53 18.91 -19.46
C SER A 26 -33.91 19.52 -18.20
N LEU A 27 -32.79 18.98 -17.70
CA LEU A 27 -32.10 19.57 -16.55
C LEU A 27 -31.57 20.95 -16.90
N ILE A 28 -31.91 21.91 -16.05
CA ILE A 28 -31.50 23.29 -16.21
C ILE A 28 -30.06 23.43 -15.71
N ASN A 29 -29.24 24.15 -16.49
CA ASN A 29 -27.88 24.52 -16.10
C ASN A 29 -27.89 25.24 -14.73
N ASP A 30 -26.83 25.06 -13.95
CA ASP A 30 -26.63 25.77 -12.68
C ASP A 30 -27.80 25.63 -11.66
N SER A 31 -28.58 24.55 -11.74
CA SER A 31 -29.83 24.40 -10.95
C SER A 31 -29.90 23.14 -10.08
N SER A 32 -29.05 22.16 -10.35
CA SER A 32 -28.94 20.89 -9.62
C SER A 32 -27.82 20.92 -8.59
N ASP A 33 -27.84 20.04 -7.59
CA ASP A 33 -26.80 19.97 -6.58
C ASP A 33 -26.56 18.51 -6.14
N PHE A 34 -25.36 18.02 -6.41
CA PHE A 34 -24.93 16.64 -6.17
C PHE A 34 -23.86 16.54 -5.06
N ARG A 35 -23.45 17.67 -4.48
CA ARG A 35 -22.31 17.77 -3.57
C ARG A 35 -22.49 17.01 -2.25
N TRP A 36 -21.39 16.66 -1.61
CA TRP A 36 -21.34 16.03 -0.28
C TRP A 36 -22.12 14.72 -0.21
N ASN A 37 -21.71 13.77 -1.03
CA ASN A 37 -22.17 12.37 -1.04
C ASN A 37 -20.94 11.46 -1.25
N GLY A 38 -21.14 10.20 -1.61
CA GLY A 38 -20.13 9.26 -2.14
C GLY A 38 -20.43 8.87 -3.59
N LEU A 39 -20.90 9.81 -4.41
CA LEU A 39 -21.26 9.57 -5.81
C LEU A 39 -20.04 9.66 -6.73
N TYR A 40 -20.00 8.86 -7.78
CA TYR A 40 -18.95 8.94 -8.80
C TYR A 40 -19.47 8.57 -10.20
N SER A 41 -18.68 8.84 -11.23
CA SER A 41 -18.91 8.26 -12.56
C SER A 41 -17.57 8.07 -13.27
N ASN A 42 -17.44 6.96 -14.00
CA ASN A 42 -16.29 6.75 -14.90
C ASN A 42 -16.55 7.29 -16.31
N ASN A 43 -17.74 7.82 -16.60
CA ASN A 43 -18.09 8.40 -17.89
C ASN A 43 -17.80 9.93 -17.89
N PRO A 44 -16.77 10.40 -18.63
CA PRO A 44 -16.42 11.81 -18.65
C PRO A 44 -17.51 12.71 -19.24
N ASN A 45 -18.31 12.20 -20.18
CA ASN A 45 -19.43 12.96 -20.75
C ASN A 45 -20.52 13.20 -19.71
N LEU A 46 -20.80 12.19 -18.86
CA LEU A 46 -21.74 12.35 -17.76
C LEU A 46 -21.19 13.34 -16.71
N VAL A 47 -19.92 13.24 -16.35
CA VAL A 47 -19.29 14.18 -15.41
C VAL A 47 -19.41 15.62 -15.92
N ASN A 48 -19.09 15.86 -17.20
CA ASN A 48 -19.20 17.17 -17.83
C ASN A 48 -20.65 17.68 -17.87
N PHE A 49 -21.59 16.83 -18.24
CA PHE A 49 -23.02 17.17 -18.23
C PHE A 49 -23.50 17.57 -16.83
N LEU A 50 -23.17 16.78 -15.81
CA LEU A 50 -23.57 17.06 -14.43
C LEU A 50 -22.86 18.31 -13.87
N ASN A 51 -21.62 18.61 -14.28
CA ASN A 51 -20.93 19.85 -13.93
C ASN A 51 -21.64 21.09 -14.52
N ILE A 52 -22.19 20.99 -15.72
CA ILE A 52 -22.99 22.08 -16.32
C ILE A 52 -24.31 22.29 -15.53
N CYS A 53 -24.94 21.20 -15.09
CA CYS A 53 -26.17 21.27 -14.30
C CYS A 53 -25.93 21.66 -12.83
N GLN A 54 -24.71 21.45 -12.31
CA GLN A 54 -24.35 21.71 -10.93
C GLN A 54 -24.38 23.21 -10.65
N ARG A 55 -25.11 23.59 -9.60
CA ARG A 55 -25.20 24.97 -9.16
C ARG A 55 -23.85 25.50 -8.70
N ASP A 56 -23.73 26.82 -8.77
CA ASP A 56 -22.54 27.61 -8.47
C ASP A 56 -21.39 27.35 -9.48
N ASN A 57 -21.70 26.78 -10.65
CA ASN A 57 -20.71 26.33 -11.66
C ASN A 57 -19.56 25.51 -11.04
N ALA A 58 -19.88 24.71 -10.02
CA ALA A 58 -18.90 23.95 -9.25
C ALA A 58 -18.62 22.58 -9.88
N ASP A 59 -17.42 22.06 -9.65
CA ASP A 59 -17.11 20.66 -9.95
C ASP A 59 -17.67 19.77 -8.83
N TRP A 60 -18.78 19.08 -9.12
CA TRP A 60 -19.47 18.26 -8.12
C TRP A 60 -18.60 17.11 -7.59
N THR A 61 -17.62 16.67 -8.38
CA THR A 61 -16.71 15.55 -8.04
C THR A 61 -15.76 15.90 -6.89
N LYS A 62 -15.52 17.18 -6.61
CA LYS A 62 -14.59 17.66 -5.57
C LYS A 62 -15.09 17.50 -4.14
N THR A 63 -16.33 17.07 -3.96
CA THR A 63 -16.98 16.93 -2.64
C THR A 63 -17.51 15.52 -2.39
N GLN A 64 -17.01 14.54 -3.15
CA GLN A 64 -17.47 13.16 -3.07
C GLN A 64 -16.52 12.30 -2.23
N ASN A 65 -17.07 11.61 -1.22
CA ASN A 65 -16.37 10.64 -0.40
C ASN A 65 -16.33 9.28 -1.12
N ILE A 66 -15.44 9.18 -2.11
CA ILE A 66 -15.27 8.00 -2.96
C ILE A 66 -14.18 7.06 -2.42
N THR A 67 -14.12 5.85 -2.95
CA THR A 67 -13.06 4.88 -2.64
C THR A 67 -11.70 5.37 -3.18
N PRO A 68 -10.60 5.29 -2.40
CA PRO A 68 -9.28 5.60 -2.94
C PRO A 68 -8.89 4.62 -4.05
N LYS A 69 -8.01 5.05 -4.96
CA LYS A 69 -7.62 4.27 -6.15
C LYS A 69 -6.18 3.81 -6.07
N ASN A 70 -5.78 2.90 -6.97
CA ASN A 70 -4.40 2.44 -7.15
C ASN A 70 -3.76 1.98 -5.82
N ILE A 71 -4.44 1.07 -5.12
CA ILE A 71 -3.96 0.56 -3.84
C ILE A 71 -3.01 -0.61 -4.11
N TYR A 72 -1.83 -0.57 -3.51
CA TYR A 72 -0.82 -1.61 -3.66
C TYR A 72 0.13 -1.66 -2.47
N ALA A 73 0.77 -2.81 -2.28
CA ALA A 73 1.82 -3.02 -1.29
C ALA A 73 3.20 -2.79 -1.92
N GLY A 74 4.09 -2.11 -1.21
CA GLY A 74 5.50 -1.98 -1.59
C GLY A 74 6.31 -3.25 -1.31
N SER A 75 7.63 -3.14 -1.48
CA SER A 75 8.56 -4.21 -1.10
C SER A 75 8.63 -4.38 0.43
N ALA A 76 8.90 -5.62 0.86
CA ALA A 76 9.20 -5.91 2.26
C ALA A 76 10.46 -5.17 2.74
N GLN A 77 10.37 -4.62 3.94
CA GLN A 77 11.43 -3.94 4.66
C GLN A 77 11.63 -4.62 6.03
N GLU A 78 12.72 -4.27 6.71
CA GLU A 78 13.04 -4.80 8.05
C GLU A 78 11.87 -4.63 9.05
N ASN A 79 11.14 -3.51 8.94
CA ASN A 79 10.08 -3.13 9.86
C ASN A 79 8.65 -3.32 9.30
N GLY A 80 8.48 -3.98 8.15
CA GLY A 80 7.16 -4.26 7.58
C GLY A 80 7.05 -4.01 6.08
N ILE A 81 5.82 -3.78 5.61
CA ILE A 81 5.51 -3.41 4.22
C ILE A 81 4.75 -2.09 4.21
N THR A 82 5.14 -1.16 3.34
CA THR A 82 4.36 0.07 3.15
C THR A 82 3.20 -0.16 2.18
N LEU A 83 1.98 0.11 2.61
CA LEU A 83 0.78 0.19 1.78
C LEU A 83 0.71 1.57 1.15
N PHE A 84 0.37 1.66 -0.14
CA PHE A 84 0.22 2.90 -0.91
C PHE A 84 -1.16 2.99 -1.56
N TRP A 85 -1.65 4.21 -1.77
CA TRP A 85 -2.87 4.48 -2.54
C TRP A 85 -2.86 5.91 -3.12
N THR A 86 -3.74 6.17 -4.07
CA THR A 86 -4.03 7.52 -4.58
C THR A 86 -5.11 8.18 -3.73
N PRO A 87 -4.82 9.30 -3.06
CA PRO A 87 -5.82 10.05 -2.32
C PRO A 87 -6.97 10.53 -3.20
N ILE A 88 -8.14 10.72 -2.58
CA ILE A 88 -9.32 11.21 -3.29
C ILE A 88 -9.23 12.73 -3.48
N PRO A 89 -9.93 13.30 -4.48
CA PRO A 89 -9.92 14.76 -4.69
C PRO A 89 -10.49 15.57 -3.53
N TYR A 90 -11.40 14.99 -2.73
CA TYR A 90 -12.08 15.68 -1.65
C TYR A 90 -11.30 15.58 -0.33
N SER A 91 -10.60 16.66 0.05
CA SER A 91 -9.72 16.69 1.23
C SER A 91 -10.05 17.76 2.26
N VAL A 92 -10.93 18.71 1.95
CA VAL A 92 -11.13 19.93 2.73
C VAL A 92 -11.79 19.66 4.09
N ASP A 93 -12.84 18.84 4.12
CA ASP A 93 -13.54 18.51 5.35
C ASP A 93 -12.90 17.31 6.06
N SER A 94 -13.03 17.26 7.39
CA SER A 94 -12.34 16.26 8.22
C SER A 94 -12.73 14.81 7.88
N GLY A 95 -11.79 13.90 8.10
CA GLY A 95 -11.92 12.50 7.71
C GLY A 95 -10.55 11.91 7.42
N GLY A 96 -10.49 10.77 6.73
CA GLY A 96 -9.25 10.09 6.42
C GLY A 96 -9.50 8.77 5.69
N TYR A 97 -8.55 7.86 5.80
CA TYR A 97 -8.64 6.51 5.27
C TYR A 97 -8.68 5.51 6.41
N GLU A 98 -9.67 4.63 6.38
CA GLU A 98 -9.74 3.50 7.28
C GLU A 98 -9.17 2.26 6.59
N ILE A 99 -8.14 1.69 7.19
CA ILE A 99 -7.49 0.46 6.76
C ILE A 99 -8.06 -0.65 7.61
N PHE A 100 -8.58 -1.69 6.97
CA PHE A 100 -9.10 -2.88 7.60
C PHE A 100 -8.18 -4.06 7.29
N LYS A 101 -8.03 -4.98 8.25
CA LYS A 101 -7.18 -6.17 8.19
C LYS A 101 -8.00 -7.43 8.50
N SER A 102 -7.65 -8.54 7.86
CA SER A 102 -8.12 -9.90 8.17
C SER A 102 -6.97 -10.89 8.01
N GLU A 103 -6.97 -11.96 8.82
CA GLU A 103 -6.07 -13.11 8.65
C GLU A 103 -6.67 -14.19 7.73
N ASN A 104 -7.95 -14.04 7.34
CA ASN A 104 -8.66 -14.93 6.41
C ASN A 104 -9.12 -14.14 5.17
N GLU A 105 -9.10 -14.79 4.01
CA GLU A 105 -9.49 -14.17 2.72
C GLU A 105 -10.91 -13.60 2.74
N GLU A 106 -11.86 -14.34 3.32
CA GLU A 106 -13.27 -13.94 3.38
C GLU A 106 -13.61 -13.05 4.59
N GLY A 107 -12.65 -12.75 5.46
CA GLY A 107 -12.87 -12.02 6.70
C GLY A 107 -13.08 -12.91 7.94
N PRO A 108 -13.59 -12.34 9.05
CA PRO A 108 -14.07 -10.97 9.18
C PRO A 108 -12.92 -9.95 9.16
N PHE A 109 -13.13 -8.85 8.44
CA PHE A 109 -12.22 -7.71 8.45
C PHE A 109 -12.49 -6.80 9.65
N GLN A 110 -11.43 -6.40 10.34
CA GLN A 110 -11.49 -5.48 11.48
C GLN A 110 -10.76 -4.17 11.17
N LEU A 111 -11.23 -3.07 11.76
CA LEU A 111 -10.55 -1.78 11.64
C LEU A 111 -9.16 -1.89 12.26
N PHE A 112 -8.14 -1.65 11.44
CA PHE A 112 -6.75 -1.74 11.84
C PHE A 112 -6.16 -0.34 12.13
N HIS A 113 -6.44 0.63 11.25
CA HIS A 113 -5.95 1.99 11.41
C HIS A 113 -6.86 3.01 10.73
N THR A 114 -6.87 4.25 11.24
CA THR A 114 -7.48 5.40 10.57
C THR A 114 -6.43 6.48 10.41
N THR A 115 -6.17 6.92 9.18
CA THR A 115 -5.19 7.98 8.92
C THR A 115 -5.64 9.32 9.50
N VAL A 116 -4.67 10.21 9.75
CA VAL A 116 -4.92 11.53 10.33
C VAL A 116 -5.83 12.40 9.46
N ASP A 117 -5.64 12.35 8.14
CA ASP A 117 -6.42 13.09 7.15
C ASP A 117 -6.49 12.37 5.79
N LYS A 118 -7.15 13.02 4.83
CA LYS A 118 -7.35 12.53 3.45
C LYS A 118 -6.21 12.88 2.49
N THR A 119 -5.14 13.50 2.96
CA THR A 119 -3.93 13.77 2.16
C THR A 119 -2.90 12.64 2.25
N VAL A 120 -2.99 11.83 3.31
CA VAL A 120 -2.15 10.64 3.50
C VAL A 120 -2.33 9.67 2.33
N SER A 121 -1.22 9.22 1.76
CA SER A 121 -1.17 8.31 0.60
C SER A 121 -0.44 6.99 0.88
N SER A 122 0.03 6.78 2.11
CA SER A 122 0.70 5.56 2.50
C SER A 122 0.60 5.25 4.01
N PHE A 123 0.81 3.99 4.38
CA PHE A 123 0.86 3.53 5.75
C PHE A 123 1.81 2.32 5.90
N LEU A 124 2.67 2.32 6.91
CA LEU A 124 3.57 1.20 7.20
C LEU A 124 2.85 0.11 8.00
N LEU A 125 2.73 -1.08 7.43
CA LEU A 125 2.21 -2.28 8.08
C LEU A 125 3.35 -3.00 8.81
N SER A 126 3.52 -2.72 10.10
CA SER A 126 4.64 -3.23 10.91
C SER A 126 4.32 -4.50 11.72
N ASP A 127 3.07 -4.94 11.76
CA ASP A 127 2.58 -6.04 12.60
C ASP A 127 2.22 -7.30 11.79
N LEU A 128 2.87 -7.47 10.64
CA LEU A 128 2.62 -8.59 9.75
C LEU A 128 3.33 -9.86 10.25
N ALA A 129 2.59 -10.96 10.37
CA ALA A 129 3.17 -12.26 10.58
C ALA A 129 3.97 -12.68 9.33
N PRO A 130 5.21 -13.19 9.48
CA PRO A 130 5.99 -13.60 8.34
C PRO A 130 5.36 -14.82 7.65
N ASP A 131 5.50 -14.89 6.33
CA ASP A 131 5.17 -16.04 5.47
C ASP A 131 3.71 -16.52 5.55
N THR A 132 2.83 -15.67 6.06
CA THR A 132 1.39 -15.91 6.16
C THR A 132 0.66 -14.76 5.47
N PRO A 133 -0.31 -15.02 4.58
CA PRO A 133 -1.07 -13.95 3.93
C PRO A 133 -1.92 -13.19 4.96
N SER A 134 -1.92 -11.87 4.85
CA SER A 134 -2.87 -10.97 5.51
C SER A 134 -3.63 -10.21 4.44
N TYR A 135 -4.93 -10.00 4.66
CA TYR A 135 -5.83 -9.39 3.69
C TYR A 135 -6.21 -7.99 4.15
N PHE A 136 -6.12 -7.02 3.26
CA PHE A 136 -6.37 -5.62 3.54
C PHE A 136 -7.39 -5.02 2.60
N ARG A 137 -8.18 -4.09 3.12
CA ARG A 137 -9.03 -3.22 2.31
C ARG A 137 -9.11 -1.85 2.93
N ILE A 138 -9.32 -0.83 2.10
CA ILE A 138 -9.30 0.56 2.51
C ILE A 138 -10.57 1.25 2.03
N ARG A 139 -11.08 2.18 2.85
CA ARG A 139 -12.17 3.08 2.47
C ARG A 139 -11.88 4.50 2.93
N THR A 140 -12.50 5.48 2.30
CA THR A 140 -12.47 6.87 2.78
C THR A 140 -13.60 7.09 3.77
N ILE A 141 -13.30 7.79 4.86
CA ILE A 141 -14.29 8.34 5.78
C ILE A 141 -14.29 9.87 5.71
N THR A 142 -15.47 10.49 5.62
CA THR A 142 -15.67 11.92 5.87
C THR A 142 -16.57 12.08 7.09
N ARG A 143 -16.12 12.85 8.07
CA ARG A 143 -16.87 13.11 9.29
C ARG A 143 -17.95 14.19 9.06
N PRO A 144 -18.98 14.25 9.91
CA PRO A 144 -19.97 15.32 9.87
C PRO A 144 -19.33 16.72 9.86
N HIS A 145 -19.93 17.62 9.08
CA HIS A 145 -19.49 19.00 8.91
C HIS A 145 -20.67 19.90 8.52
N ASN A 146 -20.43 21.21 8.37
CA ASN A 146 -21.50 22.20 8.15
C ASN A 146 -22.36 21.94 6.91
N ASN A 147 -21.83 21.23 5.91
CA ASN A 147 -22.55 20.95 4.67
C ASN A 147 -23.10 19.52 4.59
N ASN A 148 -22.79 18.64 5.55
CA ASN A 148 -23.39 17.32 5.66
C ASN A 148 -23.26 16.80 7.09
N SER A 149 -24.38 16.61 7.78
CA SER A 149 -24.41 16.15 9.18
C SER A 149 -24.14 14.64 9.34
N ASN A 150 -23.99 13.91 8.24
CA ASN A 150 -23.74 12.48 8.25
C ASN A 150 -22.24 12.16 8.24
N THR A 151 -21.88 11.00 8.80
CA THR A 151 -20.61 10.34 8.46
C THR A 151 -20.78 9.68 7.09
N LEU A 152 -19.87 9.94 6.18
CA LEU A 152 -19.80 9.27 4.88
C LEU A 152 -18.69 8.25 4.90
N GLU A 153 -19.01 7.02 4.55
CA GLU A 153 -18.07 5.92 4.38
C GLU A 153 -18.15 5.49 2.93
N SER A 154 -17.03 5.46 2.21
CA SER A 154 -17.06 4.97 0.84
C SER A 154 -17.26 3.46 0.82
N LEU A 155 -17.54 2.90 -0.36
CA LEU A 155 -17.31 1.47 -0.58
C LEU A 155 -15.86 1.12 -0.25
N PHE A 156 -15.63 -0.13 0.16
CA PHE A 156 -14.28 -0.65 0.28
C PHE A 156 -13.62 -0.76 -1.10
N SER A 157 -12.31 -0.65 -1.12
CA SER A 157 -11.49 -1.14 -2.22
C SER A 157 -11.67 -2.64 -2.41
N PRO A 158 -11.23 -3.20 -3.56
CA PRO A 158 -10.92 -4.62 -3.64
C PRO A 158 -9.98 -5.05 -2.51
N ASP A 159 -10.11 -6.30 -2.08
CA ASP A 159 -9.23 -6.88 -1.08
C ASP A 159 -7.83 -7.09 -1.66
N LEU A 160 -6.81 -6.76 -0.88
CA LEU A 160 -5.40 -6.89 -1.20
C LEU A 160 -4.79 -7.98 -0.31
N SER A 161 -4.29 -9.05 -0.93
CA SER A 161 -3.52 -10.08 -0.24
C SER A 161 -2.05 -9.67 -0.15
N ILE A 162 -1.50 -9.63 1.07
CA ILE A 162 -0.11 -9.27 1.35
C ILE A 162 0.54 -10.43 2.09
N VAL A 163 1.64 -10.94 1.54
CA VAL A 163 2.53 -11.86 2.24
C VAL A 163 3.79 -11.09 2.61
N TYR A 164 4.06 -11.00 3.91
CA TYR A 164 5.32 -10.44 4.40
C TYR A 164 6.33 -11.56 4.55
N THR A 165 7.24 -11.71 3.60
CA THR A 165 8.34 -12.67 3.74
C THR A 165 9.57 -11.95 4.29
N ARG A 166 10.05 -12.40 5.45
CA ARG A 166 11.36 -11.98 5.99
C ARG A 166 12.39 -13.00 5.55
N ASN A 167 13.24 -12.65 4.59
CA ASN A 167 14.43 -13.46 4.35
C ASN A 167 15.55 -12.93 5.23
N PHE A 168 15.77 -13.65 6.33
CA PHE A 168 16.92 -13.48 7.21
C PHE A 168 18.22 -13.52 6.40
N PRO A 169 19.30 -12.87 6.89
CA PRO A 169 20.62 -13.10 6.35
C PRO A 169 20.92 -14.60 6.34
N TRP A 170 21.18 -15.16 5.17
CA TRP A 170 21.53 -16.55 4.99
C TRP A 170 22.92 -16.66 4.37
N ILE A 171 23.58 -17.77 4.67
CA ILE A 171 24.77 -18.26 3.97
C ILE A 171 24.39 -19.57 3.28
N SER A 172 24.87 -19.81 2.06
CA SER A 172 24.70 -21.11 1.42
C SER A 172 25.40 -22.20 2.20
N ASP A 173 25.01 -23.46 1.99
CA ASP A 173 25.74 -24.60 2.53
C ASP A 173 27.21 -24.58 2.10
N ILE A 174 28.11 -24.91 3.04
CA ILE A 174 29.54 -25.09 2.80
C ILE A 174 29.88 -26.52 3.21
N SER A 175 30.15 -27.37 2.23
CA SER A 175 30.62 -28.73 2.47
C SER A 175 31.98 -28.75 3.17
N ASN A 176 32.28 -29.83 3.91
CA ASN A 176 33.58 -30.02 4.54
C ASN A 176 34.74 -29.82 3.55
N GLN A 177 35.68 -28.97 3.92
CA GLN A 177 36.87 -28.66 3.16
C GLN A 177 38.10 -29.32 3.80
N THR A 178 39.08 -29.68 2.98
CA THR A 178 40.36 -30.22 3.45
C THR A 178 41.49 -29.40 2.83
N ILE A 179 42.46 -29.04 3.65
CA ILE A 179 43.61 -28.22 3.29
C ILE A 179 44.86 -28.82 3.95
N TYR A 180 45.98 -28.80 3.23
CA TYR A 180 47.28 -29.17 3.78
C TYR A 180 47.89 -28.01 4.56
N GLN A 181 48.66 -28.32 5.61
CA GLN A 181 49.43 -27.31 6.34
C GLN A 181 50.38 -26.53 5.42
N ASN A 182 50.59 -25.25 5.70
CA ASN A 182 51.35 -24.28 4.91
C ASN A 182 50.77 -24.06 3.50
N SER A 183 49.44 -24.03 3.39
CA SER A 183 48.71 -23.81 2.14
C SER A 183 47.52 -22.87 2.36
N TYR A 184 46.74 -22.64 1.30
CA TYR A 184 45.47 -21.91 1.36
C TYR A 184 44.37 -22.61 0.55
N ILE A 185 43.11 -22.32 0.89
CA ILE A 185 41.92 -22.71 0.13
C ILE A 185 40.95 -21.53 0.03
N ASP A 186 40.35 -21.37 -1.14
CA ASP A 186 39.27 -20.41 -1.38
C ASP A 186 37.93 -21.13 -1.37
N ILE A 187 37.10 -20.79 -0.38
CA ILE A 187 35.77 -21.38 -0.19
C ILE A 187 34.75 -20.38 -0.71
N SER A 188 34.15 -20.70 -1.86
CA SER A 188 33.08 -19.89 -2.44
C SER A 188 31.75 -20.22 -1.78
N PHE A 189 30.98 -19.19 -1.42
CA PHE A 189 29.63 -19.32 -0.88
C PHE A 189 28.78 -18.12 -1.30
N SER A 190 27.47 -18.28 -1.17
CA SER A 190 26.52 -17.20 -1.42
C SER A 190 25.96 -16.67 -0.10
N VAL A 191 25.65 -15.38 -0.08
CA VAL A 191 24.90 -14.72 0.99
C VAL A 191 23.70 -14.01 0.41
N GLY A 192 22.65 -13.86 1.21
CA GLY A 192 21.51 -13.04 0.84
C GLY A 192 20.74 -12.55 2.04
N ASP A 193 20.06 -11.43 1.84
CA ASP A 193 18.92 -10.95 2.62
C ASP A 193 17.90 -10.45 1.58
N ASP A 194 16.62 -10.44 1.91
CA ASP A 194 15.60 -9.97 0.95
C ASP A 194 15.09 -8.57 1.25
N THR A 195 15.93 -7.74 1.87
CA THR A 195 15.62 -6.32 2.05
C THR A 195 16.00 -5.48 0.83
N GLY A 196 15.73 -5.92 -0.40
CA GLY A 196 15.80 -5.10 -1.63
C GLY A 196 17.15 -4.43 -1.98
N SER A 197 18.15 -4.46 -1.10
CA SER A 197 19.48 -3.90 -1.24
C SER A 197 20.49 -4.99 -0.91
N GLN A 198 20.74 -5.88 -1.87
CA GLN A 198 21.67 -7.01 -1.76
C GLN A 198 23.16 -6.60 -1.62
N GLN A 199 23.47 -5.40 -1.13
CA GLN A 199 24.79 -4.79 -1.27
C GLN A 199 25.59 -4.55 0.01
N ASN A 200 25.06 -4.76 1.22
CA ASN A 200 25.82 -4.45 2.45
C ASN A 200 25.77 -5.54 3.54
N LEU A 201 25.72 -6.82 3.17
CA LEU A 201 25.92 -7.90 4.16
C LEU A 201 27.38 -7.95 4.61
N ASN A 202 27.62 -7.54 5.86
CA ASN A 202 28.90 -7.72 6.54
C ASN A 202 29.03 -9.18 6.97
N VAL A 203 30.01 -9.87 6.40
CA VAL A 203 30.33 -11.26 6.75
C VAL A 203 31.64 -11.27 7.54
N SER A 204 31.70 -12.08 8.58
CA SER A 204 32.92 -12.34 9.35
C SER A 204 33.10 -13.84 9.56
N ALA A 205 34.34 -14.28 9.76
CA ALA A 205 34.68 -15.67 10.03
C ALA A 205 35.60 -15.74 11.25
N LEU A 206 35.46 -16.81 12.04
CA LEU A 206 36.30 -17.08 13.21
C LEU A 206 36.77 -18.54 13.15
N SER A 207 38.01 -18.78 13.58
CA SER A 207 38.53 -20.12 13.77
C SER A 207 38.32 -20.55 15.22
N SER A 208 37.80 -21.76 15.42
CA SER A 208 37.72 -22.38 16.74
C SER A 208 39.10 -22.86 17.25
N ASN A 209 40.10 -22.91 16.37
CA ASN A 209 41.48 -23.24 16.72
C ASN A 209 42.46 -22.28 16.05
N ALA A 210 42.64 -21.11 16.69
CA ALA A 210 43.53 -20.06 16.22
C ALA A 210 45.02 -20.46 16.17
N GLY A 211 45.41 -21.55 16.86
CA GLY A 211 46.77 -22.09 16.77
C GLY A 211 47.05 -22.84 15.46
N LEU A 212 46.01 -23.33 14.78
CA LEU A 212 46.12 -23.98 13.46
C LEU A 212 45.74 -23.03 12.32
N VAL A 213 44.69 -22.23 12.52
CA VAL A 213 44.22 -21.23 11.55
C VAL A 213 44.05 -19.91 12.30
N PRO A 214 45.09 -19.06 12.32
CA PRO A 214 45.00 -17.74 12.90
C PRO A 214 43.87 -16.90 12.29
N TRP A 215 43.31 -15.98 13.06
CA TRP A 215 42.19 -15.13 12.65
C TRP A 215 42.60 -14.17 11.52
N GLU A 216 43.84 -13.68 11.53
CA GLU A 216 44.44 -12.89 10.46
C GLU A 216 44.55 -13.62 9.12
N ASN A 217 44.46 -14.96 9.13
CA ASN A 217 44.51 -15.80 7.95
C ASN A 217 43.12 -16.11 7.35
N LEU A 218 42.05 -15.56 7.93
CA LEU A 218 40.68 -15.65 7.41
C LEU A 218 40.32 -14.36 6.68
N ILE A 219 40.35 -14.40 5.35
CA ILE A 219 40.10 -13.22 4.52
C ILE A 219 38.79 -13.43 3.75
N ILE A 220 37.80 -12.57 4.00
CA ILE A 220 36.56 -12.55 3.23
C ILE A 220 36.69 -11.54 2.09
N SER A 221 36.31 -11.97 0.89
CA SER A 221 36.28 -11.16 -0.32
C SER A 221 35.04 -11.48 -1.16
N GLY A 222 34.90 -10.85 -2.32
CA GLY A 222 33.75 -11.01 -3.23
C GLY A 222 32.82 -9.79 -3.25
N SER A 223 31.80 -9.84 -4.09
CA SER A 223 30.87 -8.73 -4.34
C SER A 223 29.42 -9.21 -4.36
N ASN A 224 28.49 -8.32 -4.01
CA ASN A 224 27.05 -8.62 -3.97
C ASN A 224 26.74 -9.89 -3.14
N THR A 225 26.03 -10.84 -3.73
CA THR A 225 25.63 -12.10 -3.11
C THR A 225 26.69 -13.20 -3.15
N SER A 226 27.81 -13.00 -3.86
CA SER A 226 28.89 -14.01 -3.98
C SER A 226 30.09 -13.62 -3.11
N LYS A 227 30.48 -14.52 -2.21
CA LYS A 227 31.57 -14.31 -1.25
C LYS A 227 32.58 -15.44 -1.34
N ILE A 228 33.82 -15.12 -1.01
CA ILE A 228 34.93 -16.08 -0.92
C ILE A 228 35.55 -15.91 0.45
N LEU A 229 35.63 -17.01 1.22
CA LEU A 229 36.47 -17.11 2.41
C LEU A 229 37.79 -17.78 2.01
N ARG A 230 38.87 -17.02 2.04
CA ARG A 230 40.22 -17.57 1.99
C ARG A 230 40.63 -18.01 3.38
N VAL A 231 41.06 -19.27 3.50
CA VAL A 231 41.60 -19.86 4.73
C VAL A 231 43.05 -20.27 4.48
N SER A 232 43.96 -19.81 5.32
CA SER A 232 45.38 -20.19 5.27
C SER A 232 45.84 -20.80 6.59
N SER A 233 46.57 -21.91 6.53
CA SER A 233 47.13 -22.65 7.68
C SER A 233 48.62 -22.86 7.51
#